data_AF-A0A376FJA7-F1
#
_entry.id   AF-A0A376FJA7-F1
#
_cell.length_a   1.000
_cell.length_b   1.000
_cell.length_c   1.000
_cell.angle_alpha   90.00
_cell.angle_beta   90.00
_cell.angle_gamma   90.00
#
_symmetry.space_group_name_H-M   'P 1'
#
loop_
_entity.id
_entity.type
_entity.pdbx_description
1 polymer ?
#
loop_
_entity_poly.entity_id
_entity_poly.type
_entity_poly.pdbx_seq_one_letter_code
_entity_poly.pdbx_strand_id
1 'polypeptide(L)'
;MDVNVHPAKHEVRFHQSRLVHDFIYQGVAAVLQQQAAPTLPLENDAPAPRPLPENRVAAGRNHFAEPAVAREPEAPRFSPAGSAPRPTGANYPNAQPGYQKQQGALYRKLLETPAVERKEHIPPAQPSLDGHSQSFGRVLTIIAPDMALLERDGKLMLMALPVAERWLKQVQLTPGENAACAQPLLIPVRLKISPEETRVLQRAEPQLVQMGIEIVLEPQHVTIRAVPLPLRQQNLQNLIPELIGYLAQQTSFDAANTAQWIARHLASEHAPWSMAQAISVLAEVERLCPHLVKTPPGGLLQPVDLQTAMNALKHD
;
A
#
# COMPACT_ATOMS: atom_id res chain seq x y z
N MET A 1 -23.33 -7.71 19.16
CA MET A 1 -22.58 -7.61 17.90
C MET A 1 -22.94 -8.83 17.09
N ASP A 2 -23.55 -8.67 15.92
CA ASP A 2 -23.84 -9.80 15.03
C ASP A 2 -22.80 -9.73 13.90
N VAL A 3 -21.77 -10.57 14.00
CA VAL A 3 -20.55 -10.46 13.20
C VAL A 3 -20.54 -11.62 12.22
N ASN A 4 -21.18 -11.39 11.08
CA ASN A 4 -21.12 -12.30 9.93
C ASN A 4 -19.83 -11.99 9.16
N VAL A 5 -18.70 -12.59 9.57
CA VAL A 5 -17.41 -12.39 8.90
C VAL A 5 -17.38 -13.21 7.62
N HIS A 6 -17.57 -12.53 6.50
CA HIS A 6 -17.23 -13.07 5.18
C HIS A 6 -16.12 -12.19 4.60
N PRO A 7 -15.03 -12.73 4.03
CA PRO A 7 -13.86 -11.96 3.56
C PRO A 7 -14.15 -10.91 2.46
N ALA A 8 -15.39 -10.83 1.97
CA ALA A 8 -15.84 -9.84 0.99
C ALA A 8 -16.67 -8.68 1.59
N LYS A 9 -17.09 -8.77 2.85
CA LYS A 9 -17.87 -7.71 3.53
C LYS A 9 -16.95 -6.88 4.41
N HIS A 10 -16.73 -5.62 4.01
CA HIS A 10 -15.89 -4.64 4.70
C HIS A 10 -16.66 -3.78 5.72
N GLU A 11 -17.96 -4.03 5.93
CA GLU A 11 -18.80 -3.28 6.87
C GLU A 11 -19.20 -4.13 8.08
N VAL A 12 -19.09 -3.52 9.27
CA VAL A 12 -19.61 -4.09 10.52
C VAL A 12 -20.89 -3.35 10.86
N ARG A 13 -22.02 -4.07 10.89
CA ARG A 13 -23.32 -3.49 11.27
C ARG A 13 -23.54 -3.65 12.77
N PHE A 14 -23.65 -2.53 13.47
CA PHE A 14 -23.96 -2.52 14.89
C PHE A 14 -25.47 -2.57 15.11
N HIS A 15 -25.93 -3.38 16.07
CA HIS A 15 -27.34 -3.47 16.44
C HIS A 15 -27.90 -2.12 16.95
N GLN A 16 -27.08 -1.31 17.63
CA GLN A 16 -27.36 0.09 17.93
C GLN A 16 -26.29 1.01 17.33
N SER A 17 -26.44 1.36 16.05
CA SER A 17 -25.52 2.28 15.36
C SER A 17 -25.48 3.69 15.96
N ARG A 18 -26.63 4.21 16.45
CA ARG A 18 -26.72 5.52 17.10
C ARG A 18 -25.87 5.61 18.37
N LEU A 19 -25.85 4.56 19.20
CA LEU A 19 -25.08 4.56 20.45
C LEU A 19 -23.57 4.58 20.20
N VAL A 20 -23.11 3.89 19.15
CA VAL A 20 -21.69 3.89 18.76
C VAL A 20 -21.30 5.27 18.22
N HIS A 21 -22.17 5.88 17.42
CA HIS A 21 -21.96 7.24 16.93
C HIS A 21 -21.84 8.25 18.08
N ASP A 22 -22.76 8.20 19.06
CA ASP A 22 -22.74 9.12 20.20
C ASP A 22 -21.51 8.91 21.09
N PHE A 23 -21.05 7.66 21.26
CA PHE A 23 -19.81 7.34 21.96
C PHE A 23 -18.58 7.95 21.26
N ILE A 24 -18.45 7.75 19.95
CA ILE A 24 -17.32 8.28 19.16
C ILE A 24 -17.36 9.81 19.18
N TYR A 25 -18.56 10.40 18.98
CA TYR A 25 -18.75 11.84 18.99
C TYR A 25 -18.35 12.47 20.33
N GLN A 26 -18.80 11.89 21.46
CA GLN A 26 -18.42 12.36 22.79
C GLN A 26 -16.91 12.22 23.04
N GLY A 27 -16.29 11.12 22.60
CA GLY A 27 -14.85 10.92 22.72
C GLY A 27 -14.04 11.98 21.96
N VAL A 28 -14.40 12.23 20.70
CA VAL A 28 -13.72 13.24 19.86
C VAL A 28 -13.97 14.65 20.38
N ALA A 29 -15.21 14.97 20.78
CA ALA A 29 -15.55 16.27 21.35
C ALA A 29 -14.77 16.55 22.66
N ALA A 30 -14.60 15.54 23.52
CA ALA A 30 -13.83 15.69 24.76
C ALA A 30 -12.33 15.96 24.49
N VAL A 31 -11.73 15.28 23.52
CA VAL A 31 -10.31 15.48 23.15
C VAL A 31 -10.09 16.85 22.50
N LEU A 32 -10.99 17.28 21.61
CA LEU A 32 -10.91 18.60 20.98
C LEU A 32 -11.10 19.72 22.01
N GLN A 33 -12.01 19.55 22.98
CA GLN A 33 -12.16 20.50 24.09
C GLN A 33 -10.94 20.53 25.02
N GLN A 34 -10.26 19.40 25.23
CA GLN A 34 -8.99 19.37 25.96
C GLN A 34 -7.89 20.16 25.24
N GLN A 35 -7.83 20.13 23.90
CA GLN A 35 -6.84 20.88 23.13
C GLN A 35 -7.18 22.37 22.97
N ALA A 36 -8.45 22.76 23.10
CA ALA A 36 -8.90 24.14 22.94
C ALA A 36 -8.75 25.01 24.21
N ALA A 37 -8.34 24.44 25.35
CA ALA A 37 -8.09 25.21 26.56
C ALA A 37 -6.66 25.80 26.54
N PRO A 38 -6.47 27.13 26.52
CA PRO A 38 -5.14 27.73 26.53
C PRO A 38 -4.46 27.50 27.89
N THR A 39 -3.27 26.88 27.87
CA THR A 39 -2.42 26.77 29.05
C THR A 39 -1.63 28.07 29.21
N LEU A 40 -1.86 28.79 30.32
CA LEU A 40 -1.05 29.95 30.69
C LEU A 40 0.32 29.48 31.20
N PRO A 41 1.45 30.12 30.84
CA PRO A 41 2.79 29.54 30.98
C PRO A 41 3.40 29.61 32.39
N LEU A 42 2.60 29.80 33.46
CA LEU A 42 3.14 30.19 34.78
C LEU A 42 2.71 29.35 35.99
N GLU A 43 2.15 28.15 35.81
CA GLU A 43 1.97 27.21 36.94
C GLU A 43 2.63 25.87 36.66
N ASN A 44 3.72 25.65 37.38
CA ASN A 44 4.52 24.43 37.39
C ASN A 44 3.93 23.46 38.42
N ASP A 45 2.67 23.06 38.21
CA ASP A 45 1.99 22.08 39.06
C ASP A 45 1.49 20.92 38.18
N ALA A 46 1.77 19.70 38.61
CA ALA A 46 1.41 18.50 37.87
C ALA A 46 -0.12 18.46 37.65
N PRO A 47 -0.61 18.21 36.43
CA PRO A 47 -2.04 18.31 36.14
C PRO A 47 -2.80 17.27 36.98
N ALA A 48 -3.63 17.75 37.92
CA ALA A 48 -4.53 16.91 38.67
C ALA A 48 -5.46 16.13 37.71
N PRO A 49 -5.62 14.80 37.87
CA PRO A 49 -6.49 14.02 37.00
C PRO A 49 -7.93 14.50 37.15
N ARG A 50 -8.44 15.20 36.12
CA ARG A 50 -9.84 15.61 36.07
C ARG A 50 -10.68 14.40 35.69
N PRO A 51 -11.76 14.09 36.44
CA PRO A 51 -12.57 12.91 36.19
C PRO A 51 -13.21 13.01 34.80
N LEU A 52 -12.87 12.07 33.90
CA LEU A 52 -13.64 11.87 32.69
C LEU A 52 -15.07 11.46 33.10
N PRO A 53 -16.13 12.02 32.48
CA PRO A 53 -17.48 11.55 32.71
C PRO A 53 -17.55 10.06 32.32
N GLU A 54 -17.70 9.20 33.33
CA GLU A 54 -17.89 7.78 33.12
C GLU A 54 -19.23 7.55 32.43
N ASN A 55 -19.16 7.07 31.18
CA ASN A 55 -20.32 6.63 30.42
C ASN A 55 -20.78 5.26 30.96
N ARG A 56 -21.30 5.26 32.19
CA ARG A 56 -21.35 4.07 33.06
C ARG A 56 -22.61 3.23 32.99
N VAL A 57 -23.61 3.58 32.18
CA VAL A 57 -24.95 2.97 32.35
C VAL A 57 -25.29 1.85 31.35
N ALA A 58 -24.51 1.60 30.28
CA ALA A 58 -24.89 0.53 29.33
C ALA A 58 -23.74 -0.26 28.66
N ALA A 59 -22.51 0.26 28.63
CA ALA A 59 -21.36 -0.52 28.18
C ALA A 59 -20.72 -1.16 29.43
N GLY A 60 -20.84 -2.48 29.59
CA GLY A 60 -20.28 -3.21 30.73
C GLY A 60 -18.79 -2.92 30.98
N ARG A 61 -18.29 -3.33 32.15
CA ARG A 61 -16.90 -3.08 32.60
C ARG A 61 -15.86 -3.42 31.51
N ASN A 62 -14.95 -2.48 31.24
CA ASN A 62 -13.81 -2.67 30.34
C ASN A 62 -12.75 -3.56 30.99
N HIS A 63 -12.84 -4.88 30.80
CA HIS A 63 -11.85 -5.83 31.33
C HIS A 63 -10.44 -5.70 30.70
N PHE A 64 -10.29 -4.96 29.60
CA PHE A 64 -9.00 -4.71 28.96
C PHE A 64 -8.21 -3.54 29.56
N ALA A 65 -8.82 -2.76 30.47
CA ALA A 65 -8.16 -1.65 31.16
C ALA A 65 -7.55 -2.07 32.51
N GLU A 66 -7.78 -3.32 32.95
CA GLU A 66 -7.13 -3.85 34.16
C GLU A 66 -5.83 -4.59 33.77
N PRO A 67 -4.71 -4.33 34.46
CA PRO A 67 -3.49 -5.10 34.24
C PRO A 67 -3.73 -6.56 34.64
N ALA A 68 -3.38 -7.48 33.75
CA ALA A 68 -3.56 -8.91 33.97
C ALA A 68 -2.76 -9.38 35.20
N VAL A 69 -3.47 -9.80 36.25
CA VAL A 69 -2.85 -10.47 37.39
C VAL A 69 -2.34 -11.83 36.90
N ALA A 70 -1.01 -11.99 36.83
CA ALA A 70 -0.37 -13.23 36.42
C ALA A 70 -0.78 -14.37 37.37
N ARG A 71 -1.68 -15.23 36.90
CA ARG A 71 -1.97 -16.51 37.55
C ARG A 71 -0.94 -17.52 37.05
N GLU A 72 -0.03 -17.91 37.93
CA GLU A 72 0.92 -18.99 37.68
C GLU A 72 0.15 -20.30 37.43
N PRO A 73 0.37 -20.99 36.29
CA PRO A 73 -0.26 -22.28 36.06
C PRO A 73 0.44 -23.34 36.91
N GLU A 74 -0.28 -23.86 37.90
CA GLU A 74 0.13 -25.03 38.69
C GLU A 74 0.30 -26.23 37.75
N ALA A 75 1.51 -26.79 37.68
CA ALA A 75 1.84 -27.92 36.81
C ALA A 75 1.07 -29.19 37.23
N PRO A 76 0.43 -29.93 36.31
CA PRO A 76 -0.25 -31.16 36.66
C PRO A 76 0.78 -32.26 36.99
N ARG A 77 0.78 -32.73 38.24
CA ARG A 77 1.56 -33.89 38.70
C ARG A 77 1.00 -35.17 38.07
N PHE A 78 1.87 -35.91 37.39
CA PHE A 78 1.57 -37.24 36.87
C PHE A 78 1.77 -38.29 37.97
N SER A 79 0.72 -39.08 38.26
CA SER A 79 0.83 -40.33 39.02
C SER A 79 0.13 -41.44 38.23
N PRO A 80 0.74 -42.63 38.06
CA PRO A 80 0.19 -43.70 37.23
C PRO A 80 -0.64 -44.68 38.05
N ALA A 81 -1.80 -45.09 37.54
CA ALA A 81 -2.35 -46.46 37.65
C ALA A 81 -3.81 -46.55 37.14
N GLY A 82 -4.08 -47.57 36.32
CA GLY A 82 -5.23 -48.45 36.53
C GLY A 82 -6.63 -48.01 36.05
N SER A 83 -6.99 -48.51 34.86
CA SER A 83 -8.21 -49.28 34.59
C SER A 83 -9.62 -48.70 34.79
N ALA A 84 -10.34 -48.70 33.66
CA ALA A 84 -11.77 -48.89 33.43
C ALA A 84 -12.72 -47.66 33.36
N PRO A 85 -13.68 -47.64 32.41
CA PRO A 85 -14.47 -46.47 32.10
C PRO A 85 -15.84 -46.48 32.83
N ARG A 86 -16.28 -45.32 33.31
CA ARG A 86 -17.70 -45.06 33.63
C ARG A 86 -18.17 -43.76 32.97
N PRO A 87 -19.38 -43.75 32.38
CA PRO A 87 -19.91 -42.59 31.69
C PRO A 87 -20.54 -41.65 32.72
N THR A 88 -20.20 -40.36 32.64
CA THR A 88 -21.02 -39.31 33.25
C THR A 88 -21.35 -38.29 32.17
N GLY A 89 -22.62 -38.26 31.81
CA GLY A 89 -23.18 -37.30 30.86
C GLY A 89 -23.20 -35.91 31.47
N ALA A 90 -22.56 -34.97 30.78
CA ALA A 90 -22.78 -33.55 31.02
C ALA A 90 -23.98 -33.10 30.18
N ASN A 91 -25.02 -32.69 30.90
CA ASN A 91 -26.32 -32.26 30.39
C ASN A 91 -26.19 -30.86 29.76
N TYR A 92 -26.20 -30.77 28.43
CA TYR A 92 -26.25 -29.49 27.70
C TYR A 92 -27.70 -29.22 27.21
N PRO A 93 -28.32 -28.06 27.51
CA PRO A 93 -29.76 -27.86 27.27
C PRO A 93 -30.21 -27.66 25.82
N ASN A 94 -29.39 -27.92 24.79
CA ASN A 94 -29.76 -27.69 23.39
C ASN A 94 -29.25 -28.76 22.40
N ALA A 95 -28.93 -29.97 22.87
CA ALA A 95 -28.53 -31.05 21.97
C ALA A 95 -29.78 -31.72 21.35
N GLN A 96 -30.16 -31.33 20.14
CA GLN A 96 -31.10 -32.11 19.34
C GLN A 96 -30.51 -33.49 19.02
N PRO A 97 -31.32 -34.57 19.06
CA PRO A 97 -30.85 -35.93 18.84
C PRO A 97 -30.73 -36.19 17.34
N GLY A 98 -29.50 -36.26 16.82
CA GLY A 98 -29.35 -36.53 15.39
C GLY A 98 -27.93 -36.57 14.87
N TYR A 99 -26.99 -37.24 15.56
CA TYR A 99 -25.71 -37.56 14.93
C TYR A 99 -25.92 -38.67 13.90
N GLN A 100 -26.30 -38.30 12.68
CA GLN A 100 -26.44 -39.23 11.58
C GLN A 100 -25.04 -39.60 11.09
N LYS A 101 -24.64 -40.87 11.25
CA LYS A 101 -23.28 -41.37 10.93
C LYS A 101 -22.78 -40.98 9.53
N GLN A 102 -23.70 -40.79 8.59
CA GLN A 102 -23.41 -40.33 7.23
C GLN A 102 -22.94 -38.87 7.18
N GLN A 103 -23.52 -37.97 7.98
CA GLN A 103 -23.13 -36.56 8.06
C GLN A 103 -21.76 -36.40 8.75
N GLY A 104 -21.49 -37.22 9.77
CA GLY A 104 -20.18 -37.26 10.44
C GLY A 104 -19.04 -37.80 9.56
N ALA A 105 -19.34 -38.65 8.57
CA ALA A 105 -18.36 -39.11 7.59
C ALA A 105 -18.01 -38.00 6.59
N LEU A 106 -18.99 -37.22 6.16
CA LEU A 106 -18.78 -36.07 5.26
C LEU A 106 -17.97 -34.97 5.96
N TYR A 107 -18.29 -34.68 7.22
CA TYR A 107 -17.57 -33.68 8.02
C TYR A 107 -16.10 -34.08 8.25
N ARG A 108 -15.83 -35.37 8.45
CA ARG A 108 -14.46 -35.90 8.54
C ARG A 108 -13.68 -35.73 7.23
N LYS A 109 -14.34 -35.96 6.10
CA LYS A 109 -13.75 -35.80 4.77
C LYS A 109 -13.47 -34.33 4.41
N LEU A 110 -14.20 -33.39 5.00
CA LEU A 110 -13.95 -31.95 4.88
C LEU A 110 -12.83 -31.46 5.81
N LEU A 111 -12.62 -32.13 6.95
CA LEU A 111 -11.50 -31.85 7.86
C LEU A 111 -10.19 -32.51 7.41
N GLU A 112 -10.26 -33.52 6.54
CA GLU A 112 -9.11 -34.07 5.83
C GLU A 112 -8.61 -33.03 4.82
N THR A 113 -7.71 -32.16 5.29
CA THR A 113 -6.93 -31.30 4.40
C THR A 113 -5.90 -32.20 3.71
N PRO A 114 -5.87 -32.30 2.37
CA PRO A 114 -4.82 -33.05 1.70
C PRO A 114 -3.48 -32.46 2.11
N ALA A 115 -2.51 -33.31 2.44
CA ALA A 115 -1.16 -32.88 2.73
C ALA A 115 -0.66 -32.11 1.50
N VAL A 116 -0.54 -30.79 1.63
CA VAL A 116 0.16 -29.96 0.65
C VAL A 116 1.55 -30.57 0.56
N GLU A 117 1.88 -31.16 -0.58
CA GLU A 117 3.26 -31.53 -0.89
C GLU A 117 4.09 -30.27 -0.64
N ARG A 118 4.85 -30.29 0.45
CA ARG A 118 5.85 -29.29 0.75
C ARG A 118 6.82 -29.35 -0.41
N LYS A 119 6.61 -28.48 -1.40
CA LYS A 119 7.61 -28.17 -2.41
C LYS A 119 8.89 -27.92 -1.62
N GLU A 120 9.93 -28.67 -1.98
CA GLU A 120 11.19 -28.77 -1.26
C GLU A 120 11.65 -27.40 -0.75
N HIS A 121 12.24 -27.39 0.44
CA HIS A 121 12.94 -26.24 0.99
C HIS A 121 13.84 -25.65 -0.10
N ILE A 122 13.47 -24.48 -0.60
CA ILE A 122 14.43 -23.59 -1.24
C ILE A 122 15.41 -23.26 -0.11
N PRO A 123 16.70 -23.60 -0.23
CA PRO A 123 17.67 -23.22 0.79
C PRO A 123 17.58 -21.71 1.02
N PRO A 124 17.78 -21.20 2.24
CA PRO A 124 17.83 -19.77 2.46
C PRO A 124 18.86 -19.20 1.50
N ALA A 125 18.40 -18.30 0.62
CA ALA A 125 19.28 -17.57 -0.26
C ALA A 125 20.41 -17.01 0.61
N GLN A 126 21.63 -17.41 0.31
CA GLN A 126 22.82 -16.74 0.80
C GLN A 126 22.64 -15.23 0.57
N PRO A 127 23.26 -14.34 1.37
CA PRO A 127 23.31 -12.94 1.00
C PRO A 127 24.14 -12.85 -0.29
N SER A 128 23.44 -12.91 -1.43
CA SER A 128 24.00 -12.65 -2.75
C SER A 128 24.23 -11.16 -2.85
N LEU A 129 25.29 -10.70 -2.19
CA LEU A 129 25.88 -9.37 -2.38
C LEU A 129 27.09 -9.45 -3.34
N ASP A 130 27.21 -10.55 -4.10
CA ASP A 130 28.14 -10.64 -5.23
C ASP A 130 27.49 -10.08 -6.49
N GLY A 131 27.63 -8.76 -6.63
CA GLY A 131 28.05 -8.15 -7.89
C GLY A 131 27.12 -8.32 -9.08
N HIS A 132 26.00 -7.62 -9.06
CA HIS A 132 25.35 -7.15 -10.27
C HIS A 132 26.36 -6.38 -11.14
N SER A 133 27.05 -7.05 -12.07
CA SER A 133 27.89 -6.37 -13.09
C SER A 133 27.07 -5.46 -14.03
N GLN A 134 25.74 -5.41 -13.85
CA GLN A 134 24.77 -4.62 -14.60
C GLN A 134 23.73 -3.95 -13.67
N SER A 135 24.11 -3.47 -12.48
CA SER A 135 23.27 -2.61 -11.61
C SER A 135 23.79 -1.17 -11.62
N PHE A 136 22.95 -0.22 -11.17
CA PHE A 136 23.36 1.15 -10.88
C PHE A 136 24.33 1.25 -9.70
N GLY A 137 24.44 0.20 -8.89
CA GLY A 137 25.36 0.13 -7.76
C GLY A 137 24.69 0.42 -6.42
N ARG A 138 25.50 0.78 -5.41
CA ARG A 138 25.04 0.97 -4.04
C ARG A 138 24.64 2.43 -3.81
N VAL A 139 23.43 2.67 -3.30
CA VAL A 139 23.01 3.99 -2.81
C VAL A 139 23.77 4.34 -1.53
N LEU A 140 24.55 5.42 -1.57
CA LEU A 140 25.33 5.91 -0.44
C LEU A 140 24.53 6.91 0.39
N THR A 141 23.94 7.91 -0.27
CA THR A 141 23.16 8.96 0.39
C THR A 141 22.25 9.67 -0.62
N ILE A 142 21.28 10.43 -0.11
CA ILE A 142 20.45 11.37 -0.89
C ILE A 142 21.12 12.76 -0.79
N ILE A 143 21.41 13.37 -1.93
CA ILE A 143 21.98 14.70 -2.07
C ILE A 143 20.92 15.59 -2.71
N ALA A 144 20.72 16.80 -2.17
CA ALA A 144 19.56 17.61 -2.51
C ALA A 144 18.24 16.83 -2.21
N PRO A 145 17.04 17.41 -2.32
CA PRO A 145 15.82 16.66 -2.00
C PRO A 145 15.51 15.52 -2.98
N ASP A 146 16.24 15.41 -4.11
CA ASP A 146 15.85 14.64 -5.30
C ASP A 146 17.01 13.92 -6.05
N MET A 147 18.25 13.94 -5.54
CA MET A 147 19.37 13.22 -6.17
C MET A 147 19.93 12.14 -5.26
N ALA A 148 20.41 11.04 -5.83
CA ALA A 148 21.07 9.97 -5.10
C ALA A 148 22.55 9.87 -5.49
N LEU A 149 23.41 9.78 -4.49
CA LEU A 149 24.82 9.42 -4.67
C LEU A 149 24.94 7.91 -4.66
N LEU A 150 25.58 7.37 -5.68
CA LEU A 150 25.76 5.94 -5.92
C LEU A 150 27.23 5.60 -6.00
N GLU A 151 27.58 4.39 -5.58
CA GLU A 151 28.87 3.78 -5.81
C GLU A 151 28.73 2.63 -6.81
N ARG A 152 29.46 2.69 -7.92
CA ARG A 152 29.53 1.63 -8.93
C ARG A 152 30.97 1.41 -9.35
N ASP A 153 31.47 0.18 -9.20
CA ASP A 153 32.83 -0.22 -9.58
C ASP A 153 33.93 0.72 -9.01
N GLY A 154 33.75 1.17 -7.76
CA GLY A 154 34.66 2.11 -7.09
C GLY A 154 34.60 3.56 -7.60
N LYS A 155 33.64 3.89 -8.47
CA LYS A 155 33.37 5.25 -8.95
C LYS A 155 32.10 5.81 -8.31
N LEU A 156 32.11 7.09 -8.00
CA LEU A 156 30.92 7.79 -7.54
C LEU A 156 30.11 8.29 -8.73
N MET A 157 28.81 8.05 -8.68
CA MET A 157 27.84 8.49 -9.68
C MET A 157 26.71 9.25 -8.99
N LEU A 158 26.22 10.31 -9.61
CA LEU A 158 25.07 11.07 -9.17
C LEU A 158 23.87 10.74 -10.05
N MET A 159 22.75 10.35 -9.45
CA MET A 159 21.51 10.01 -10.15
C MET A 159 20.38 10.98 -9.83
N ALA A 160 19.63 11.40 -10.84
CA ALA A 160 18.39 12.15 -10.66
C ALA A 160 17.20 11.19 -10.43
N LEU A 161 16.68 11.15 -9.20
CA LEU A 161 15.59 10.24 -8.82
C LEU A 161 14.27 10.55 -9.55
N PRO A 162 13.86 11.82 -9.76
CA PRO A 162 12.66 12.12 -10.54
C PRO A 162 12.72 11.63 -11.98
N VAL A 163 13.93 11.60 -12.57
CA VAL A 163 14.12 11.08 -13.93
C VAL A 163 13.97 9.56 -13.92
N ALA A 164 14.57 8.87 -12.95
CA ALA A 164 14.40 7.43 -12.77
C ALA A 164 12.92 7.04 -12.58
N GLU A 165 12.22 7.76 -11.70
CA GLU A 165 10.78 7.56 -11.43
C GLU A 165 9.93 7.78 -12.70
N ARG A 166 10.27 8.77 -13.53
CA ARG A 166 9.60 9.00 -14.80
C ARG A 166 9.75 7.83 -15.77
N TRP A 167 10.96 7.28 -15.91
CA TRP A 167 11.21 6.11 -16.76
C TRP A 167 10.42 4.90 -16.27
N LEU A 168 10.41 4.68 -14.95
CA LEU A 168 9.62 3.63 -14.31
C LEU A 168 8.12 3.77 -14.63
N LYS A 169 7.55 4.96 -14.41
CA LYS A 169 6.15 5.27 -14.72
C LYS A 169 5.83 5.07 -16.21
N GLN A 170 6.72 5.49 -17.11
CA GLN A 170 6.54 5.31 -18.55
C GLN A 170 6.43 3.83 -18.92
N VAL A 171 7.30 2.97 -18.40
CA VAL A 171 7.25 1.53 -18.71
C VAL A 171 6.02 0.86 -18.12
N GLN A 172 5.60 1.23 -16.90
CA GLN A 172 4.39 0.71 -16.28
C GLN A 172 3.10 1.13 -17.02
N LEU A 173 3.10 2.31 -17.65
CA LEU A 173 1.96 2.82 -18.42
C LEU A 173 1.95 2.34 -19.88
N THR A 174 3.08 1.86 -20.39
CA THR A 174 3.15 1.35 -21.77
C THR A 174 2.51 -0.05 -21.83
N PRO A 175 1.54 -0.30 -22.73
CA PRO A 175 0.94 -1.62 -22.90
C PRO A 175 2.01 -2.68 -23.23
N GLY A 176 1.96 -3.84 -22.58
CA GLY A 176 2.96 -4.90 -22.73
C GLY A 176 3.03 -5.81 -21.51
N GLU A 177 4.11 -6.57 -21.39
CA GLU A 177 4.32 -7.54 -20.30
C GLU A 177 4.33 -6.91 -18.90
N ASN A 178 4.74 -5.63 -18.81
CA ASN A 178 4.80 -4.88 -17.56
C ASN A 178 3.67 -3.86 -17.41
N ALA A 179 2.62 -3.97 -18.23
CA ALA A 179 1.49 -3.05 -18.18
C ALA A 179 0.81 -3.11 -16.81
N ALA A 180 0.60 -1.94 -16.21
CA ALA A 180 -0.12 -1.81 -14.97
C ALA A 180 -1.60 -2.20 -15.17
N CYS A 181 -2.11 -3.07 -14.30
CA CYS A 181 -3.52 -3.44 -14.31
C CYS A 181 -4.39 -2.22 -13.97
N ALA A 182 -5.53 -2.10 -14.67
CA ALA A 182 -6.58 -1.13 -14.32
C ALA A 182 -7.08 -1.40 -12.91
N GLN A 183 -7.10 -0.36 -12.07
CA GLN A 183 -7.66 -0.43 -10.72
C GLN A 183 -8.86 0.50 -10.61
N PRO A 184 -10.04 -0.03 -10.23
CA PRO A 184 -11.22 0.81 -10.06
C PRO A 184 -11.00 1.86 -8.97
N LEU A 185 -11.47 3.07 -9.26
CA LEU A 185 -11.50 4.20 -8.34
C LEU A 185 -12.59 3.98 -7.30
N LEU A 186 -12.32 4.38 -6.05
CA LEU A 186 -13.34 4.33 -4.97
C LEU A 186 -14.54 5.23 -5.30
N ILE A 187 -14.24 6.38 -5.92
CA ILE A 187 -15.23 7.35 -6.38
C ILE A 187 -14.88 7.67 -7.83
N PRO A 188 -15.77 7.35 -8.80
CA PRO A 188 -15.57 7.73 -10.19
C PRO A 188 -15.43 9.24 -10.34
N VAL A 189 -14.43 9.68 -11.12
CA VAL A 189 -14.19 11.11 -11.35
C VAL A 189 -14.95 11.53 -12.60
N ARG A 190 -15.91 12.44 -12.44
CA ARG A 190 -16.73 12.98 -13.53
C ARG A 190 -16.22 14.36 -13.94
N LEU A 191 -15.91 14.53 -15.22
CA LEU A 191 -15.40 15.78 -15.79
C LEU A 191 -16.35 16.25 -16.89
N LYS A 192 -16.52 17.57 -17.01
CA LYS A 192 -17.28 18.18 -18.11
C LYS A 192 -16.38 18.27 -19.35
N ILE A 193 -16.89 17.86 -20.50
CA ILE A 193 -16.15 17.86 -21.77
C ILE A 193 -16.96 18.51 -22.89
N SER A 194 -16.25 19.06 -23.87
CA SER A 194 -16.85 19.61 -25.09
C SER A 194 -17.13 18.50 -26.13
N PRO A 195 -18.01 18.74 -27.11
CA PRO A 195 -18.30 17.75 -28.15
C PRO A 195 -17.09 17.36 -29.01
N GLU A 196 -16.11 18.27 -29.16
CA GLU A 196 -14.86 17.99 -29.87
C GLU A 196 -13.96 17.05 -29.07
N GLU A 197 -13.83 17.30 -27.77
CA GLU A 197 -13.09 16.45 -26.83
C GLU A 197 -13.71 15.04 -26.73
N THR A 198 -15.05 14.94 -26.77
CA THR A 198 -15.73 13.64 -26.82
C THR A 198 -15.28 12.82 -28.03
N ARG A 199 -15.14 13.43 -29.21
CA ARG A 199 -14.65 12.74 -30.42
C ARG A 199 -13.19 12.30 -30.28
N VAL A 200 -12.36 13.13 -29.66
CA VAL A 200 -10.95 12.78 -29.38
C VAL A 200 -10.87 11.58 -28.45
N LEU A 201 -11.65 11.58 -27.36
CA LEU A 201 -11.70 10.47 -26.40
C LEU A 201 -12.28 9.20 -27.01
N GLN A 202 -13.34 9.28 -27.82
CA GLN A 202 -13.88 8.10 -28.54
C GLN A 202 -12.83 7.44 -29.43
N ARG A 203 -11.97 8.24 -30.07
CA ARG A 203 -10.88 7.74 -30.91
C ARG A 203 -9.72 7.15 -30.09
N ALA A 204 -9.44 7.72 -28.91
CA ALA A 204 -8.35 7.29 -28.02
C ALA A 204 -8.72 6.17 -27.04
N GLU A 205 -10.02 5.96 -26.79
CA GLU A 205 -10.58 4.98 -25.85
C GLU A 205 -9.93 3.59 -25.93
N PRO A 206 -9.78 2.94 -27.11
CA PRO A 206 -9.20 1.59 -27.16
C PRO A 206 -7.75 1.55 -26.65
N GLN A 207 -6.97 2.62 -26.85
CA GLN A 207 -5.59 2.68 -26.35
C GLN A 207 -5.55 3.01 -24.86
N LEU A 208 -6.40 3.93 -24.39
CA LEU A 208 -6.51 4.26 -22.98
C LEU A 208 -6.89 3.01 -22.15
N VAL A 209 -7.81 2.19 -22.66
CA VAL A 209 -8.17 0.92 -22.02
C VAL A 209 -6.98 -0.06 -21.97
N GLN A 210 -6.18 -0.16 -23.03
CA GLN A 210 -4.96 -0.98 -23.02
C GLN A 210 -3.91 -0.48 -22.02
N MET A 211 -3.88 0.83 -21.73
CA MET A 211 -3.04 1.44 -20.70
C MET A 211 -3.65 1.33 -19.28
N GLY A 212 -4.82 0.69 -19.14
CA GLY A 212 -5.52 0.50 -17.87
C GLY A 212 -6.37 1.69 -17.41
N ILE A 213 -6.67 2.63 -18.32
CA ILE A 213 -7.53 3.80 -18.06
C ILE A 213 -8.93 3.52 -18.64
N GLU A 214 -9.89 3.25 -17.75
CA GLU A 214 -11.27 2.99 -18.14
C GLU A 214 -12.10 4.27 -18.03
N ILE A 215 -12.66 4.70 -19.17
CA ILE A 215 -13.52 5.88 -19.27
C ILE A 215 -14.92 5.48 -19.73
N VAL A 216 -15.93 6.19 -19.23
CA VAL A 216 -17.30 6.11 -19.72
C VAL A 216 -17.69 7.47 -20.26
N LEU A 217 -18.03 7.50 -21.54
CA LEU A 217 -18.34 8.73 -22.28
C LEU A 217 -19.85 8.99 -22.26
N GLU A 218 -20.22 10.19 -21.81
CA GLU A 218 -21.56 10.77 -21.91
C GLU A 218 -21.51 12.01 -22.84
N PRO A 219 -22.64 12.52 -23.35
CA PRO A 219 -22.65 13.61 -24.33
C PRO A 219 -21.93 14.91 -23.91
N GLN A 220 -21.88 15.20 -22.60
CA GLN A 220 -21.24 16.41 -22.05
C GLN A 220 -20.28 16.11 -20.90
N HIS A 221 -20.10 14.83 -20.55
CA HIS A 221 -19.31 14.43 -19.40
C HIS A 221 -18.51 13.16 -19.72
N VAL A 222 -17.32 13.05 -19.16
CA VAL A 222 -16.57 11.78 -19.09
C VAL A 222 -16.47 11.35 -17.63
N THR A 223 -16.71 10.07 -17.38
CA THR A 223 -16.54 9.47 -16.06
C THR A 223 -15.39 8.48 -16.10
N ILE A 224 -14.34 8.73 -15.32
CA ILE A 224 -13.20 7.82 -15.17
C ILE A 224 -13.56 6.80 -14.10
N ARG A 225 -13.52 5.52 -14.44
CA ARG A 225 -13.88 4.42 -13.54
C ARG A 225 -12.68 3.71 -12.96
N ALA A 226 -11.64 3.49 -13.76
CA ALA A 226 -10.43 2.81 -13.34
C ALA A 226 -9.20 3.48 -13.95
N VAL A 227 -8.10 3.42 -13.22
CA VAL A 227 -6.80 3.92 -13.66
C VAL A 227 -5.70 2.95 -13.24
N PRO A 228 -4.55 2.90 -13.94
CA PRO A 228 -3.41 2.10 -13.53
C PRO A 228 -2.81 2.63 -12.22
N LEU A 229 -2.06 1.78 -11.50
CA LEU A 229 -1.46 2.10 -10.20
C LEU A 229 -0.71 3.45 -10.16
N PRO A 230 0.13 3.82 -11.16
CA PRO A 230 0.88 5.08 -11.12
C PRO A 230 0.01 6.35 -11.17
N LEU A 231 -1.26 6.23 -11.56
CA LEU A 231 -2.20 7.34 -11.65
C LEU A 231 -3.12 7.44 -10.44
N ARG A 232 -3.10 6.46 -9.53
CA ARG A 232 -4.08 6.35 -8.44
C ARG A 232 -4.01 7.50 -7.44
N GLN A 233 -2.81 8.00 -7.15
CA GLN A 233 -2.58 9.10 -6.19
C GLN A 233 -2.47 10.47 -6.86
N GLN A 234 -2.63 10.52 -8.19
CA GLN A 234 -2.42 11.72 -8.98
C GLN A 234 -3.71 12.53 -9.12
N ASN A 235 -3.59 13.84 -9.35
CA ASN A 235 -4.77 14.68 -9.55
C ASN A 235 -5.37 14.48 -10.95
N LEU A 236 -6.27 13.49 -11.07
CA LEU A 236 -6.94 13.14 -12.31
C LEU A 236 -7.80 14.30 -12.88
N GLN A 237 -8.27 15.22 -12.04
CA GLN A 237 -9.08 16.35 -12.49
C GLN A 237 -8.26 17.37 -13.29
N ASN A 238 -6.94 17.43 -13.07
CA ASN A 238 -6.03 18.27 -13.86
C ASN A 238 -5.38 17.47 -15.00
N LEU A 239 -4.93 16.24 -14.71
CA LEU A 239 -4.21 15.41 -15.67
C LEU A 239 -5.07 15.04 -16.88
N ILE A 240 -6.34 14.69 -16.68
CA ILE A 240 -7.19 14.19 -17.76
C ILE A 240 -7.56 15.29 -18.77
N PRO A 241 -7.96 16.51 -18.35
CA PRO A 241 -8.13 17.62 -19.29
C PRO A 241 -6.87 17.94 -20.09
N GLU A 242 -5.70 17.96 -19.44
CA GLU A 242 -4.43 18.17 -20.14
C GLU A 242 -4.12 17.04 -21.13
N LEU A 243 -4.38 15.79 -20.75
CA LEU A 243 -4.24 14.63 -21.62
C LEU A 243 -5.15 14.74 -22.84
N ILE A 244 -6.42 15.13 -22.65
CA ILE A 244 -7.36 15.35 -23.75
C ILE A 244 -6.83 16.43 -24.69
N GLY A 245 -6.31 17.54 -24.14
CA GLY A 245 -5.70 18.62 -24.92
C GLY A 245 -4.48 18.15 -25.73
N TYR A 246 -3.63 17.30 -25.15
CA TYR A 246 -2.52 16.66 -25.86
C TYR A 246 -3.02 15.74 -26.99
N LEU A 247 -3.98 14.86 -26.68
CA LEU A 247 -4.57 13.92 -27.64
C LEU A 247 -5.32 14.61 -28.79
N ALA A 248 -5.84 15.82 -28.57
CA ALA A 248 -6.49 16.63 -29.60
C ALA A 248 -5.50 17.12 -30.66
N GLN A 249 -4.23 17.35 -30.28
CA GLN A 249 -3.17 17.80 -31.18
C GLN A 249 -2.54 16.65 -31.99
N GLN A 250 -2.76 15.40 -31.57
CA GLN A 250 -2.16 14.23 -32.21
C GLN A 250 -3.02 13.71 -33.37
N THR A 251 -2.35 13.47 -34.50
CA THR A 251 -2.95 12.84 -35.68
C THR A 251 -3.01 11.31 -35.55
N SER A 252 -1.96 10.72 -34.97
CA SER A 252 -1.84 9.29 -34.70
C SER A 252 -1.70 9.05 -33.21
N PHE A 253 -2.40 8.04 -32.69
CA PHE A 253 -2.30 7.65 -31.29
C PHE A 253 -1.25 6.55 -31.14
N ASP A 254 -0.23 6.82 -30.35
CA ASP A 254 0.76 5.84 -29.95
C ASP A 254 0.79 5.75 -28.43
N ALA A 255 0.65 4.52 -27.93
CA ALA A 255 0.61 4.25 -26.50
C ALA A 255 1.95 4.58 -25.83
N ALA A 256 3.08 4.39 -26.51
CA ALA A 256 4.41 4.72 -25.96
C ALA A 256 4.58 6.23 -25.77
N ASN A 257 4.23 7.03 -26.78
CA ASN A 257 4.26 8.50 -26.69
C ASN A 257 3.26 9.03 -25.65
N THR A 258 2.08 8.43 -25.57
CA THR A 258 1.07 8.82 -24.57
C THR A 258 1.55 8.48 -23.15
N ALA A 259 2.10 7.28 -22.94
CA ALA A 259 2.69 6.88 -21.66
C ALA A 259 3.87 7.80 -21.26
N GLN A 260 4.73 8.16 -22.22
CA GLN A 260 5.82 9.11 -21.99
C GLN A 260 5.30 10.49 -21.62
N TRP A 261 4.27 11.00 -22.32
CA TRP A 261 3.67 12.28 -22.02
C TRP A 261 3.08 12.29 -20.61
N ILE A 262 2.30 11.26 -20.26
CA ILE A 262 1.71 11.11 -18.92
C ILE A 262 2.84 11.12 -17.88
N ALA A 263 3.84 10.24 -18.02
CA ALA A 263 4.94 10.11 -17.06
C ALA A 263 5.72 11.42 -16.82
N ARG A 264 5.73 12.34 -17.80
CA ARG A 264 6.35 13.68 -17.67
C ARG A 264 5.49 14.67 -16.88
N HIS A 265 4.17 14.53 -16.92
CA HIS A 265 3.20 15.41 -16.25
C HIS A 265 2.81 14.90 -14.85
N LEU A 266 3.21 13.67 -14.48
CA LEU A 266 3.00 13.17 -13.12
C LEU A 266 3.94 13.87 -12.14
N ALA A 267 3.37 14.28 -11.01
CA ALA A 267 4.17 14.78 -9.89
C ALA A 267 4.98 13.63 -9.28
N SER A 268 6.18 13.96 -8.77
CA SER A 268 6.92 13.02 -7.92
C SER A 268 6.20 12.93 -6.58
N GLU A 269 5.85 11.71 -6.18
CA GLU A 269 5.14 11.46 -4.91
C GLU A 269 6.08 11.50 -3.70
N HIS A 270 7.40 11.54 -3.95
CA HIS A 270 8.42 11.28 -2.96
C HIS A 270 9.28 12.50 -2.65
N ALA A 271 8.76 13.73 -2.74
CA ALA A 271 9.48 14.91 -2.27
C ALA A 271 9.12 15.22 -0.79
N PRO A 272 10.05 15.11 0.18
CA PRO A 272 11.48 14.78 0.07
C PRO A 272 11.78 13.27 -0.01
N TRP A 273 12.84 12.90 -0.74
CA TRP A 273 13.19 11.50 -0.98
C TRP A 273 13.88 10.86 0.22
N SER A 274 13.53 9.61 0.52
CA SER A 274 14.23 8.77 1.49
C SER A 274 15.16 7.76 0.81
N MET A 275 16.16 7.28 1.55
CA MET A 275 17.07 6.22 1.10
C MET A 275 16.33 4.94 0.68
N ALA A 276 15.32 4.52 1.45
CA ALA A 276 14.55 3.32 1.15
C ALA A 276 13.77 3.45 -0.17
N GLN A 277 13.11 4.59 -0.39
CA GLN A 277 12.40 4.88 -1.65
C GLN A 277 13.35 4.91 -2.84
N ALA A 278 14.52 5.54 -2.70
CA ALA A 278 15.53 5.55 -3.76
C ALA A 278 15.96 4.12 -4.11
N ILE A 279 16.33 3.30 -3.12
CA ILE A 279 16.71 1.90 -3.34
C ILE A 279 15.59 1.11 -4.03
N SER A 280 14.34 1.26 -3.59
CA SER A 280 13.19 0.60 -4.21
C SER A 280 13.00 1.02 -5.67
N VAL A 281 13.03 2.32 -5.98
CA VAL A 281 12.89 2.81 -7.35
C VAL A 281 14.03 2.31 -8.23
N LEU A 282 15.27 2.35 -7.75
CA LEU A 282 16.41 1.84 -8.51
C LEU A 282 16.27 0.35 -8.82
N ALA A 283 15.88 -0.47 -7.83
CA ALA A 283 15.66 -1.89 -8.03
C ALA A 283 14.55 -2.16 -9.07
N GLU A 284 13.46 -1.38 -9.03
CA GLU A 284 12.39 -1.50 -10.04
C GLU A 284 12.84 -1.06 -11.43
N VAL A 285 13.61 0.02 -11.53
CA VAL A 285 14.17 0.50 -12.81
C VAL A 285 15.15 -0.52 -13.39
N GLU A 286 15.98 -1.17 -12.57
CA GLU A 286 16.86 -2.24 -13.03
C GLU A 286 16.07 -3.44 -13.57
N ARG A 287 14.98 -3.80 -12.89
CA ARG A 287 14.10 -4.90 -13.30
C ARG A 287 13.34 -4.61 -14.59
N LEU A 288 12.81 -3.40 -14.74
CA LEU A 288 11.90 -3.02 -15.83
C LEU A 288 12.62 -2.38 -17.02
N CYS A 289 13.77 -1.75 -16.79
CA CYS A 289 14.52 -0.99 -17.78
C CYS A 289 16.01 -1.40 -17.83
N PRO A 290 16.34 -2.65 -18.22
CA PRO A 290 17.73 -3.11 -18.25
C PRO A 290 18.61 -2.32 -19.24
N HIS A 291 17.99 -1.68 -20.24
CA HIS A 291 18.68 -0.82 -21.21
C HIS A 291 19.24 0.47 -20.57
N LEU A 292 18.57 1.02 -19.55
CA LEU A 292 19.04 2.22 -18.85
C LEU A 292 20.30 1.95 -18.02
N VAL A 293 20.48 0.72 -17.54
CA VAL A 293 21.68 0.36 -16.76
C VAL A 293 22.91 0.21 -17.66
N LYS A 294 22.70 -0.25 -18.91
CA LYS A 294 23.74 -0.43 -19.92
C LYS A 294 24.19 0.91 -20.50
N THR A 295 23.23 1.76 -20.87
CA THR A 295 23.47 3.06 -21.48
C THR A 295 22.60 4.12 -20.79
N PRO A 296 23.00 4.61 -19.61
CA PRO A 296 22.24 5.63 -18.91
C PRO A 296 22.32 6.96 -19.66
N PRO A 297 21.18 7.65 -19.92
CA PRO A 297 21.21 8.98 -20.49
C PRO A 297 21.86 9.96 -19.51
N GLY A 298 22.52 11.00 -20.03
CA GLY A 298 23.19 11.99 -19.19
C GLY A 298 22.26 12.75 -18.24
N GLY A 299 20.95 12.79 -18.50
CA GLY A 299 19.98 13.36 -17.56
C GLY A 299 19.63 12.44 -16.38
N LEU A 300 19.99 11.15 -16.44
CA LEU A 300 19.70 10.17 -15.39
C LEU A 300 20.90 9.98 -14.46
N LEU A 301 22.09 9.75 -15.02
CA LEU A 301 23.28 9.36 -14.27
C LEU A 301 24.51 10.14 -14.76
N GLN A 302 25.26 10.73 -13.84
CA GLN A 302 26.48 11.49 -14.13
C GLN A 302 27.64 11.02 -13.24
N PRO A 303 28.87 10.85 -13.77
CA PRO A 303 30.03 10.57 -12.94
C PRO A 303 30.41 11.80 -12.10
N VAL A 304 30.76 11.58 -10.84
CA VAL A 304 31.29 12.63 -9.96
C VAL A 304 32.81 12.61 -10.05
N ASP A 305 33.41 13.70 -10.53
CA ASP A 305 34.87 13.82 -10.58
C ASP A 305 35.45 14.13 -9.20
N LEU A 306 36.19 13.17 -8.64
CA LEU A 306 36.92 13.31 -7.38
C LEU A 306 38.39 13.65 -7.59
N GLN A 307 38.92 13.61 -8.82
CA GLN A 307 40.35 13.80 -9.07
C GLN A 307 40.83 15.16 -8.60
N THR A 308 40.02 16.20 -8.83
CA THR A 308 40.31 17.57 -8.38
C THR A 308 40.47 17.63 -6.85
N ALA A 309 39.56 17.01 -6.09
CA ALA A 309 39.62 16.98 -4.63
C ALA A 309 40.78 16.10 -4.11
N MET A 310 40.99 14.93 -4.71
CA MET A 310 42.09 14.03 -4.34
C MET A 310 43.47 14.66 -4.59
N ASN A 311 43.62 15.45 -5.66
CA ASN A 311 44.85 16.16 -5.95
C ASN A 311 45.12 17.27 -4.93
N ALA A 312 44.08 18.01 -4.51
CA ALA A 312 44.20 19.03 -3.46
C ALA A 312 44.69 18.43 -2.13
N LEU A 313 44.22 17.23 -1.77
CA LEU A 313 44.59 16.55 -0.52
C LEU A 313 46.00 15.92 -0.52
N LYS A 314 46.64 15.78 -1.69
CA LYS A 314 48.00 15.19 -1.81
C LYS A 314 49.13 16.22 -1.82
N HIS A 315 48.81 17.50 -1.95
CA HIS A 315 49.79 18.59 -2.11
C HIS A 315 49.85 19.53 -0.89
N ASP A 316 49.49 19.03 0.29
CA ASP A 316 49.75 19.68 1.60
C ASP A 316 50.76 18.84 2.40
#